data_AF-A0A6S6RY62-F1
#
_entry.id   AF-A0A6S6RY62-F1
#
_cell.length_a   1.000
_cell.length_b   1.000
_cell.length_c   1.000
_cell.angle_alpha   90.00
_cell.angle_beta   90.00
_cell.angle_gamma   90.00
#
_symmetry.space_group_name_H-M   'P 1'
#
loop_
_entity.id
_entity.type
_entity.pdbx_description
1 polymer ?
#
loop_
_entity_poly.entity_id
_entity_poly.type
_entity_poly.pdbx_seq_one_letter_code
_entity_poly.pdbx_strand_id
1 'polypeptide(L)' 'MEDASNIDLTLFRRWYSQSGTPLVTVRDEYLAEKQQYLLHISQITAPTADQAEKLPLHIPL' A
#
# COMPACT_ATOMS: atom_id res chain seq x y z
N MET A 1 -9.51 1.29 -18.73
CA MET A 1 -9.05 0.16 -17.88
C MET A 1 -10.12 -0.17 -16.86
N GLU A 2 -10.47 0.76 -15.97
CA GLU A 2 -11.57 0.62 -14.99
C GLU A 2 -12.91 0.19 -15.63
N ASP A 3 -13.38 0.91 -16.66
CA ASP A 3 -14.66 0.61 -17.32
C ASP A 3 -14.72 -0.76 -18.02
N ALA A 4 -13.57 -1.32 -18.38
CA ALA A 4 -13.49 -2.60 -19.09
C ALA A 4 -13.28 -3.80 -18.14
N SER A 5 -12.81 -3.55 -16.92
CA SER A 5 -12.53 -4.60 -15.93
C SER A 5 -13.53 -4.64 -14.77
N ASN A 6 -14.41 -3.63 -14.63
CA ASN A 6 -15.28 -3.45 -13.46
C ASN A 6 -14.51 -3.39 -12.13
N ILE A 7 -13.21 -3.05 -12.16
CA ILE A 7 -12.37 -2.91 -10.98
C ILE A 7 -12.28 -1.43 -10.63
N ASP A 8 -12.66 -1.04 -9.41
CA ASP A 8 -12.46 0.33 -8.92
C ASP A 8 -10.96 0.64 -8.79
N LEU A 9 -10.47 1.55 -9.63
CA LEU A 9 -9.08 2.01 -9.62
C LEU A 9 -8.94 3.40 -8.99
N THR A 10 -9.97 3.95 -8.34
CA THR A 10 -9.95 5.30 -7.76
C THR A 10 -8.78 5.48 -6.80
N LEU A 11 -8.55 4.52 -5.89
CA LEU A 11 -7.40 4.56 -4.98
C LEU A 11 -6.06 4.31 -5.70
N PHE A 12 -6.07 3.45 -6.72
CA PHE A 12 -4.88 3.13 -7.51
C PHE A 12 -4.37 4.33 -8.33
N ARG A 13 -5.27 5.25 -8.74
CA ARG A 13 -4.90 6.49 -9.45
C ARG A 13 -3.89 7.36 -8.69
N ARG A 14 -3.78 7.22 -7.35
CA ARG A 14 -2.77 7.93 -6.54
C ARG A 14 -1.33 7.67 -7.00
N TRP A 15 -1.06 6.53 -7.63
CA TRP A 15 0.25 6.21 -8.23
C TRP A 15 0.68 7.23 -9.30
N TYR A 16 -0.27 7.87 -9.97
CA TYR A 16 0.04 8.87 -11.00
C TYR A 16 0.20 10.29 -10.45
N SER A 17 -0.28 10.54 -9.22
CA SER A 17 -0.30 11.88 -8.62
C SER A 17 0.73 12.06 -7.50
N GLN A 18 1.25 10.98 -6.92
CA GLN A 18 2.17 11.04 -5.78
C GLN A 18 3.56 10.55 -6.16
N SER A 19 4.56 11.42 -6.01
CA SER A 19 5.96 11.09 -6.22
C SER A 19 6.58 10.39 -5.00
N GLY A 20 7.78 9.83 -5.18
CA GLY A 20 8.52 9.15 -4.13
C GLY A 20 8.28 7.65 -4.08
N THR A 21 9.19 6.94 -3.41
CA THR A 21 9.18 5.48 -3.31
C THR A 21 8.57 5.07 -1.97
N PRO A 22 7.43 4.36 -1.94
CA PRO A 22 6.86 3.84 -0.71
C PRO A 22 7.80 2.81 -0.06
N LEU A 23 7.97 2.90 1.25
CA LEU A 23 8.57 1.87 2.08
C LEU A 23 7.47 0.99 2.66
N VAL A 24 7.55 -0.31 2.42
CA VAL A 24 6.64 -1.31 3.00
C VAL A 24 7.38 -2.08 4.08
N THR A 25 6.83 -2.09 5.30
CA THR A 25 7.35 -2.86 6.43
C THR A 25 6.44 -4.05 6.68
N VAL A 26 7.02 -5.24 6.74
CA VAL A 26 6.31 -6.49 7.03
C VAL A 26 6.86 -7.06 8.34
N ARG A 27 5.97 -7.39 9.26
CA ARG A 27 6.25 -8.18 10.46
C ARG A 27 5.32 -9.37 10.49
N ASP A 28 5.83 -10.54 10.79
CA ASP A 28 5.06 -11.76 10.89
C ASP A 28 4.99 -12.29 12.33
N GLU A 29 4.00 -13.13 12.58
CA GLU A 29 3.93 -13.96 13.77
C GLU A 29 3.08 -15.20 13.52
N TYR A 30 3.50 -16.33 14.12
CA TYR A 30 2.76 -17.58 14.04
C TYR A 30 2.14 -17.93 15.39
N LEU A 31 0.81 -18.08 15.40
CA LEU A 31 0.02 -18.47 16.56
C LEU A 31 -0.22 -19.98 16.52
N ALA A 32 0.69 -20.75 17.11
CA ALA A 32 0.66 -22.21 17.07
C ALA A 32 -0.64 -22.81 17.64
N GLU A 33 -1.18 -22.24 18.72
CA GLU A 33 -2.44 -22.69 19.33
C GLU A 33 -3.65 -22.58 18.39
N LYS A 34 -3.60 -21.61 17.46
CA LYS A 34 -4.68 -21.33 16.50
C LYS A 34 -4.36 -21.81 15.10
N GLN A 35 -3.15 -22.34 14.86
CA GLN A 35 -2.63 -22.65 13.53
C GLN A 35 -2.78 -21.48 12.55
N GLN A 36 -2.52 -20.26 13.02
CA GLN A 36 -2.68 -19.03 12.23
C GLN A 36 -1.33 -18.35 12.00
N TYR A 37 -1.07 -17.95 10.76
CA TYR A 37 0.08 -17.12 10.40
C TYR A 37 -0.42 -15.72 10.08
N LEU A 38 0.08 -14.74 10.82
CA LEU A 38 -0.33 -13.34 10.71
C LEU A 38 0.78 -12.54 10.05
N LEU A 39 0.41 -11.75 9.04
CA LEU A 39 1.25 -10.74 8.43
C LEU A 39 0.73 -9.36 8.80
N HIS A 40 1.56 -8.59 9.49
CA HIS A 40 1.35 -7.18 9.79
C HIS A 40 2.10 -6.38 8.73
N ILE A 41 1.34 -5.68 7.87
CA ILE A 41 1.91 -4.94 6.74
C ILE A 41 1.56 -3.46 6.90
N SER A 42 2.58 -2.60 6.84
CA SER A 42 2.41 -1.15 6.88
C SER A 42 3.18 -0.49 5.73
N GLN A 43 2.70 0.67 5.28
CA GLN A 43 3.34 1.46 4.24
C GLN A 43 3.52 2.91 4.69
N ILE A 44 4.63 3.52 4.27
CA ILE A 44 4.89 4.95 4.44
C ILE A 44 5.60 5.47 3.20
N THR A 45 5.24 6.66 2.74
CA THR A 45 6.02 7.38 1.72
C THR A 45 6.55 8.64 2.37
N ALA A 46 7.86 8.84 2.33
CA ALA A 46 8.49 10.04 2.90
C ALA A 46 8.11 11.28 2.06
N PRO A 47 8.05 12.47 2.68
CA PRO A 47 7.91 13.73 1.95
C PRO A 47 9.01 13.89 0.89
N THR A 48 8.65 14.41 -0.27
CA THR A 48 9.59 14.77 -1.34
C THR A 48 9.64 16.29 -1.49
N ALA A 49 10.66 16.82 -2.16
CA ALA A 49 10.83 18.27 -2.31
C ALA A 49 9.62 18.97 -2.96
N ASP A 50 8.96 18.27 -3.88
CA ASP A 50 7.77 18.72 -4.63
C ASP A 50 6.44 18.45 -3.90
N GLN A 51 6.43 17.58 -2.89
CA GLN A 51 5.22 17.11 -2.24
C GLN A 51 5.46 16.76 -0.76
N ALA A 52 4.99 17.64 0.12
CA ALA A 52 5.11 17.46 1.57
C ALA A 52 4.11 16.44 2.12
N GLU A 53 2.88 16.44 1.61
CA GLU A 53 1.83 15.51 2.02
C GLU A 53 1.89 14.22 1.20
N LYS A 54 1.77 13.09 1.89
CA LYS A 54 1.75 11.75 1.28
C LYS A 54 0.59 10.94 1.85
N LEU A 55 -0.12 10.26 0.96
CA LEU A 55 -1.24 9.39 1.28
C LEU A 55 -0.87 7.91 1.04
N PRO A 56 -1.56 6.96 1.71
CA PRO A 56 -1.43 5.54 1.40
C PRO A 56 -1.81 5.23 -0.05
N LEU A 57 -1.07 4.32 -0.67
CA LEU A 57 -1.28 3.83 -2.02
C LEU A 57 -1.96 2.46 -2.01
N HIS A 58 -2.61 2.11 -3.12
CA HIS A 58 -3.03 0.73 -3.39
C HIS A 58 -1.80 -0.06 -3.88
N ILE A 59 -1.19 -0.87 -3.01
CA ILE A 59 -0.06 -1.74 -3.33
C ILE A 59 -0.58 -3.18 -3.43
N PRO A 60 -0.57 -3.83 -4.61
CA PRO A 60 -0.83 -5.26 -4.72
C PRO A 60 0.33 -6.03 -4.07
N LEU A 61 0.04 -6.87 -3.07
CA LEU A 61 1.00 -7.65 -2.28
C LEU A 61 0.83 -9.16 -2.51
#